data_AF-A0A2N7IIB2-F1
#
_entry.id   AF-A0A2N7IIB2-F1
#
_cell.length_a   1.000
_cell.length_b   1.000
_cell.length_c   1.000
_cell.angle_alpha   90.00
_cell.angle_beta   90.00
_cell.angle_gamma   90.00
#
_symmetry.space_group_name_H-M   'P 1'
#
loop_
_entity.id
_entity.type
_entity.pdbx_description
1 polymer ?
#
loop_
_entity_poly.entity_id
_entity_poly.type
_entity_poly.pdbx_seq_one_letter_code
_entity_poly.pdbx_strand_id
1 'polypeptide(L)'
;MAPRNYYTLPEIVFCTYIARFGRSQFDENDISEFSGRSLSSIKMKVQNIASMIDEAGYQASNQVSLLTGRTTGEKGRKTNWDDVCPLLNLGQSELLNKCSELGIKAR
;
A
#
# COMPACT_ATOMS: atom_id res chain seq x y z
N MET A 1 6.49 5.57 26.94
CA MET A 1 5.81 4.82 25.87
C MET A 1 6.09 5.55 24.58
N ALA A 2 6.87 4.98 23.65
CA ALA A 2 7.15 5.66 22.37
C ALA A 2 5.83 5.86 21.61
N PRO A 3 5.64 7.00 20.91
CA PRO A 3 4.43 7.23 20.13
C PRO A 3 4.27 6.11 19.08
N ARG A 4 3.06 5.55 18.97
CA ARG A 4 2.76 4.56 17.94
C ARG A 4 2.94 5.21 16.57
N ASN A 5 3.83 4.65 15.75
CA ASN A 5 4.12 5.14 14.42
C ASN A 5 3.05 4.65 13.40
N TYR A 6 1.86 5.26 13.47
CA TYR A 6 0.76 4.96 12.56
C TYR A 6 1.10 5.39 11.13
N TYR A 7 0.54 4.68 10.15
CA TYR A 7 0.63 5.07 8.74
C TYR A 7 -0.23 6.31 8.50
N THR A 8 0.36 7.29 7.81
CA THR A 8 -0.33 8.48 7.35
C THR A 8 -1.14 8.19 6.08
N LEU A 9 -2.15 9.01 5.78
CA LEU A 9 -2.94 8.86 4.57
C LEU A 9 -2.07 8.87 3.28
N PRO A 10 -1.07 9.76 3.10
CA PRO A 10 -0.16 9.67 1.96
C PRO A 10 0.54 8.32 1.85
N GLU A 11 1.09 7.80 2.95
CA GLU A 11 1.74 6.47 2.94
C GLU A 11 0.76 5.36 2.52
N ILE A 12 -0.51 5.42 2.96
CA ILE A 12 -1.54 4.47 2.53
C ILE A 12 -1.81 4.60 1.04
N VAL A 13 -1.94 5.81 0.51
CA VAL A 13 -2.18 6.05 -0.92
C VAL A 13 -1.05 5.46 -1.76
N PHE A 14 0.21 5.75 -1.40
CA PHE A 14 1.38 5.24 -2.11
C PHE A 14 1.50 3.71 -2.03
N CYS A 15 1.33 3.13 -0.84
CA CYS A 15 1.38 1.68 -0.68
C CYS A 15 0.24 0.98 -1.44
N THR A 16 -0.95 1.60 -1.52
CA THR A 16 -2.09 1.08 -2.28
C THR A 16 -1.83 1.11 -3.78
N TYR A 17 -1.18 2.15 -4.29
CA TYR A 17 -0.76 2.21 -5.68
C TYR A 17 0.16 1.05 -6.04
N ILE A 18 1.23 0.84 -5.26
CA ILE A 18 2.17 -0.26 -5.50
C ILE A 18 1.46 -1.62 -5.41
N ALA A 19 0.60 -1.81 -4.40
CA ALA A 19 -0.15 -3.05 -4.24
C ALA A 19 -1.05 -3.39 -5.44
N ARG A 20 -1.64 -2.39 -6.11
CA ARG A 20 -2.52 -2.60 -7.26
C ARG A 20 -1.78 -2.66 -8.60
N PHE A 21 -0.83 -1.75 -8.80
CA PHE A 21 -0.27 -1.46 -10.12
C PHE A 21 1.23 -1.75 -10.23
N GLY A 22 1.88 -2.11 -9.12
CA GLY A 22 3.29 -2.46 -9.08
C GLY A 22 4.20 -1.23 -9.01
N ARG A 23 5.47 -1.43 -9.40
CA ARG A 23 6.57 -0.50 -9.16
C ARG A 23 7.03 0.18 -10.44
N SER A 24 6.16 0.45 -11.41
CA SER A 24 6.60 1.10 -12.64
C SER A 24 6.92 2.58 -12.43
N GLN A 25 6.11 3.29 -11.62
CA GLN A 25 6.16 4.75 -11.48
C GLN A 25 6.95 5.23 -10.26
N PHE A 26 6.96 4.44 -9.19
CA PHE A 26 7.75 4.62 -7.97
C PHE A 26 7.74 3.28 -7.21
N ASP A 27 8.57 3.15 -6.19
CA ASP A 27 8.66 1.97 -5.34
C ASP A 27 8.78 2.32 -3.84
N GLU A 28 9.01 1.31 -3.01
CA GLU A 28 9.04 1.46 -1.57
C GLU A 28 10.19 2.37 -1.08
N ASN A 29 11.26 2.55 -1.86
CA ASN A 29 12.34 3.49 -1.49
C ASN A 29 11.86 4.94 -1.58
N ASP A 30 11.09 5.28 -2.62
CA ASP A 30 10.53 6.63 -2.79
C ASP A 30 9.62 7.00 -1.61
N ILE A 31 8.81 6.03 -1.15
CA ILE A 31 7.96 6.20 0.04
C ILE A 31 8.82 6.36 1.31
N SER A 32 9.91 5.59 1.42
CA SER A 32 10.82 5.62 2.57
C SER A 32 11.52 6.97 2.70
N GLU A 33 11.99 7.52 1.58
CA GLU A 33 12.60 8.85 1.51
C GLU A 33 11.56 9.94 1.83
N PHE A 34 10.35 9.82 1.30
CA PHE A 34 9.26 10.78 1.57
C PHE A 34 8.84 10.81 3.04
N SER A 35 8.61 9.66 3.68
CA SER A 35 8.01 9.61 5.02
C SER A 35 8.99 9.40 6.17
N GLY A 36 10.24 9.04 5.87
CA GLY A 36 11.22 8.60 6.86
C GLY A 36 10.90 7.25 7.51
N ARG A 37 9.86 6.55 7.05
CA ARG A 37 9.52 5.20 7.54
C ARG A 37 10.51 4.18 6.99
N SER A 38 10.85 3.17 7.79
CA SER A 38 11.75 2.10 7.35
C SER A 38 11.19 1.32 6.15
N LEU A 39 12.07 1.02 5.19
CA LEU A 39 11.75 0.26 3.99
C LEU A 39 11.04 -1.07 4.30
N SER A 40 11.48 -1.79 5.34
CA SER A 40 10.85 -3.05 5.76
C SER A 40 9.40 -2.88 6.19
N SER A 41 9.07 -1.77 6.88
CA SER A 41 7.69 -1.48 7.28
C SER A 41 6.83 -1.20 6.06
N ILE A 42 7.33 -0.39 5.12
CA ILE A 42 6.63 -0.05 3.88
C ILE A 42 6.36 -1.31 3.05
N LYS A 43 7.38 -2.15 2.83
CA LYS A 43 7.23 -3.44 2.14
C LYS A 43 6.15 -4.31 2.79
N MET A 44 6.18 -4.46 4.11
CA MET A 44 5.17 -5.21 4.84
C MET A 44 3.77 -4.61 4.67
N LYS A 45 3.65 -3.27 4.65
CA LYS A 45 2.37 -2.60 4.42
C LYS A 45 1.85 -2.82 3.00
N VAL A 46 2.70 -2.73 1.98
CA VAL A 46 2.36 -3.03 0.58
C VAL A 46 1.86 -4.47 0.44
N GLN A 47 2.57 -5.45 1.01
CA GLN A 47 2.16 -6.87 0.98
C GLN A 47 0.84 -7.11 1.74
N ASN A 48 0.64 -6.45 2.88
CA ASN A 48 -0.62 -6.54 3.62
C ASN A 48 -1.78 -5.96 2.79
N ILE A 49 -1.61 -4.77 2.20
CA ILE A 49 -2.64 -4.18 1.33
C ILE A 49 -2.93 -5.10 0.15
N ALA A 50 -1.91 -5.64 -0.52
CA ALA A 50 -2.08 -6.58 -1.63
C ALA A 50 -2.94 -7.79 -1.21
N SER A 51 -2.71 -8.34 -0.01
CA SER A 51 -3.52 -9.45 0.53
C SER A 51 -4.96 -9.03 0.81
N MET A 52 -5.16 -7.86 1.44
CA MET A 52 -6.49 -7.35 1.76
C MET A 52 -7.35 -7.12 0.52
N ILE A 53 -6.75 -6.58 -0.55
CA ILE A 53 -7.47 -6.29 -1.80
C ILE A 53 -7.77 -7.57 -2.58
N ASP A 54 -6.84 -8.53 -2.58
CA ASP A 54 -7.03 -9.86 -3.17
C ASP A 54 -8.21 -10.60 -2.51
N GLU A 55 -8.27 -10.61 -1.18
CA GLU A 55 -9.40 -11.17 -0.43
C GLU A 55 -10.73 -10.44 -0.63
N ALA A 56 -10.68 -9.16 -0.99
CA ALA A 56 -11.85 -8.37 -1.33
C ALA A 56 -12.30 -8.55 -2.79
N GLY A 57 -11.60 -9.40 -3.57
CA GLY A 57 -11.92 -9.69 -4.97
C GLY A 57 -11.30 -8.72 -5.97
N TYR A 58 -10.38 -7.85 -5.54
CA TYR A 58 -9.63 -6.96 -6.44
C TYR A 58 -8.30 -7.59 -6.83
N GLN A 59 -7.87 -7.35 -8.07
CA GLN A 59 -6.58 -7.85 -8.54
C GLN A 59 -5.42 -7.07 -7.92
N ALA A 60 -4.56 -7.77 -7.18
CA ALA A 60 -3.25 -7.26 -6.76
C ALA A 60 -2.22 -7.38 -7.90
N SER A 61 -1.19 -6.53 -7.85
CA SER A 61 -0.08 -6.58 -8.81
C SER A 61 0.72 -7.88 -8.65
N ASN A 62 1.04 -8.54 -9.76
CA ASN A 62 1.91 -9.71 -9.78
C ASN A 62 3.36 -9.41 -9.35
N GLN A 63 3.75 -8.13 -9.25
CA GLN A 63 5.05 -7.71 -8.74
C GLN A 63 5.09 -7.70 -7.21
N VAL A 64 3.94 -7.79 -6.54
CA VAL A 64 3.85 -7.73 -5.08
C VAL A 64 3.47 -9.10 -4.54
N SER A 65 4.35 -9.70 -3.76
CA SER A 65 4.01 -10.91 -3.02
C SER A 65 2.91 -10.60 -1.99
N LEU A 66 1.90 -11.46 -1.92
CA LEU A 66 0.91 -11.38 -0.86
C LEU A 66 1.58 -11.75 0.48
N LEU A 67 1.14 -11.11 1.56
CA LEU A 67 1.58 -11.43 2.90
C LEU A 67 0.97 -12.76 3.32
N THR A 68 1.73 -13.84 3.14
CA THR A 68 1.36 -15.19 3.57
C THR A 68 1.87 -15.46 4.98
N GLY A 69 1.03 -15.99 5.87
CA GLY A 69 1.44 -16.27 7.25
C GLY A 69 0.27 -16.35 8.23
N ARG A 70 -0.89 -16.81 7.77
CA ARG A 70 -2.04 -17.03 8.65
C ARG A 70 -1.85 -18.36 9.37
N THR A 71 -2.00 -18.33 10.67
CA THR A 71 -2.53 -19.47 11.41
C THR A 71 -3.86 -19.86 10.76
N THR A 72 -4.00 -21.12 10.37
CA THR A 72 -5.13 -21.65 9.60
C THR A 72 -6.47 -21.17 10.18
N GLY A 73 -7.25 -20.39 9.41
CA GLY A 73 -8.58 -19.91 9.82
C GLY A 73 -8.69 -18.41 10.16
N GLU A 74 -7.60 -17.65 10.26
CA GLU A 74 -7.68 -16.21 10.57
C GLU A 74 -7.74 -15.33 9.32
N LYS A 75 -8.69 -14.39 9.28
CA LYS A 75 -8.68 -13.28 8.30
C LYS A 75 -7.50 -12.37 8.62
N GLY A 76 -6.77 -11.93 7.60
CA GLY A 76 -5.65 -11.01 7.77
C GLY A 76 -6.13 -9.71 8.39
N ARG A 77 -5.26 -9.06 9.17
CA ARG A 77 -5.62 -7.82 9.84
C ARG A 77 -5.94 -6.75 8.79
N LYS A 78 -7.22 -6.38 8.70
CA LYS A 78 -7.69 -5.23 7.93
C LYS A 78 -7.22 -3.92 8.55
N THR A 79 -5.97 -3.54 8.30
CA THR A 79 -5.39 -2.30 8.81
C THR A 79 -5.55 -1.16 7.81
N ASN A 80 -6.10 -0.02 8.25
CA ASN A 80 -6.40 1.13 7.39
C ASN A 80 -7.36 0.80 6.22
N TRP A 81 -8.28 -0.16 6.41
CA TRP A 81 -9.21 -0.54 5.35
C TRP A 81 -10.10 0.63 4.91
N ASP A 82 -10.52 1.48 5.84
CA ASP A 82 -11.34 2.66 5.55
C ASP A 82 -10.62 3.67 4.66
N ASP A 83 -9.28 3.72 4.71
CA ASP A 83 -8.44 4.54 3.84
C ASP A 83 -8.16 3.86 2.49
N VAL A 84 -8.00 2.52 2.48
CA VAL A 84 -7.67 1.72 1.29
C VAL A 84 -8.89 1.53 0.38
N CYS A 85 -10.03 1.16 0.95
CA CYS A 85 -11.23 0.76 0.21
C CYS A 85 -11.70 1.82 -0.82
N PRO A 86 -11.73 3.13 -0.49
CA PRO A 86 -12.11 4.16 -1.46
C PRO A 86 -11.17 4.25 -2.67
N LEU A 87 -9.89 3.91 -2.50
CA LEU A 87 -8.87 3.98 -3.55
C LEU A 87 -8.98 2.84 -4.57
N LEU A 88 -9.69 1.77 -4.24
CA LEU A 88 -9.82 0.58 -5.10
C LEU A 88 -10.70 0.84 -6.34
N ASN A 89 -11.56 1.85 -6.28
CA ASN A 89 -12.41 2.27 -7.39
C ASN A 89 -11.67 3.12 -8.44
N LEU A 90 -10.47 3.62 -8.12
CA LEU A 90 -9.70 4.48 -9.02
C LEU A 90 -8.94 3.66 -10.05
N GLY A 91 -8.85 4.15 -11.28
CA GLY A 91 -7.93 3.61 -12.29
C GLY A 91 -6.47 3.91 -11.96
N GLN A 92 -5.55 3.30 -12.73
CA GLN A 92 -4.11 3.49 -12.53
C GLN A 92 -3.69 4.97 -12.64
N SER A 93 -4.17 5.68 -13.68
CA SER A 93 -3.85 7.09 -13.90
C SER A 93 -4.43 8.00 -12.80
N GLU A 94 -5.66 7.74 -12.35
CA GLU A 94 -6.30 8.54 -11.30
C GLU A 94 -5.58 8.38 -9.96
N LEU A 95 -5.25 7.14 -9.58
CA LEU A 95 -4.50 6.90 -8.35
C LEU A 95 -3.07 7.44 -8.44
N LEU A 96 -2.44 7.41 -9.62
CA LEU A 96 -1.12 8.02 -9.83
C LEU A 96 -1.15 9.55 -9.70
N ASN A 97 -2.18 10.21 -10.24
CA ASN A 97 -2.36 11.65 -10.09
C ASN A 97 -2.48 12.01 -8.61
N LYS A 98 -3.27 11.24 -7.86
CA LYS A 98 -3.40 11.39 -6.41
C LYS A 98 -2.06 11.20 -5.68
N CYS A 99 -1.20 10.29 -6.14
CA CYS A 99 0.14 10.14 -5.59
C CYS A 99 1.01 11.37 -5.87
N SER A 100 0.94 11.92 -7.08
CA SER A 100 1.68 13.11 -7.50
C SER A 100 1.28 14.35 -6.70
N GLU A 101 -0.02 14.54 -6.44
CA GLU A 101 -0.54 15.63 -5.61
C GLU A 101 -0.05 15.56 -4.15
N LEU A 102 0.25 14.36 -3.66
CA LEU A 102 0.68 14.12 -2.28
C LEU A 102 2.20 14.18 -2.09
N GLY A 103 2.98 14.19 -3.17
CA GLY A 103 4.40 14.55 -3.13
C GLY A 103 5.39 13.58 -3.80
N ILE A 104 4.97 12.39 -4.25
CA ILE A 104 5.85 11.50 -5.02
C ILE A 104 5.70 11.81 -6.51
N LYS A 105 6.80 12.17 -7.17
CA LYS A 105 6.82 12.33 -8.64
C LYS A 105 7.00 10.97 -9.30
N ALA A 106 6.14 10.67 -10.27
CA ALA A 106 6.27 9.49 -11.10
C ALA A 106 7.52 9.57 -12.00
N ARG A 107 8.17 8.43 -12.22
CA ARG A 107 9.26 8.25 -13.20
C ARG A 107 8.77 7.86 -14.59
#